data_AF-A0A2V7GII1-F1
#
_entry.id   AF-A0A2V7GII1-F1
#
_cell.length_a   1.000
_cell.length_b   1.000
_cell.length_c   1.000
_cell.angle_alpha   90.00
_cell.angle_beta   90.00
_cell.angle_gamma   90.00
#
_symmetry.space_group_name_H-M   'P 1'
#
loop_
_entity.id
_entity.type
_entity.pdbx_description
1 polymer ?
#
loop_
_entity_poly.entity_id
_entity_poly.type
_entity_poly.pdbx_seq_one_letter_code
_entity_poly.pdbx_strand_id
1 'polypeptide(L)' 'MTGVPARVDLVEPLGQELLIYASAGGQELTARVAPGVRAEVGLDVLLGFDPEQLHAFDPDSGERLPTPRSPLPTPPRR' A
#
# COMPACT_ATOMS: atom_id res chain seq x y z
N MET A 1 -7.85 14.51 0.65
CA MET A 1 -6.75 13.55 0.40
C MET A 1 -7.16 12.26 1.09
N THR A 2 -7.32 11.16 0.34
CA THR A 2 -7.68 9.85 0.90
C THR A 2 -6.39 9.14 1.29
N GLY A 3 -6.32 8.57 2.49
CA GLY A 3 -5.15 7.85 2.96
C GLY A 3 -5.41 7.15 4.28
N VAL A 4 -4.50 6.28 4.68
CA VAL A 4 -4.55 5.54 5.94
C VAL A 4 -3.62 6.22 6.95
N PRO A 5 -4.12 6.71 8.09
CA PRO A 5 -3.26 7.19 9.17
C PRO A 5 -2.49 5.99 9.75
N ALA A 6 -1.17 6.12 9.86
CA ALA A 6 -0.28 5.06 10.30
C ALA A 6 0.90 5.63 11.11
N ARG A 7 1.51 4.81 11.95
CA ARG A 7 2.74 5.15 12.68
C ARG A 7 3.91 4.39 12.08
N VAL A 8 5.00 5.09 11.76
CA VAL A 8 6.19 4.46 11.17
C VAL A 8 6.93 3.63 12.23
N ASP A 9 7.20 2.37 11.90
CA ASP A 9 7.87 1.41 12.77
C ASP A 9 9.32 1.17 12.32
N LEU A 10 9.57 1.18 11.00
CA LEU A 10 10.90 0.99 10.41
C LEU A 10 11.03 1.74 9.08
N VAL A 11 12.22 2.27 8.82
CA VAL A 11 12.60 2.86 7.53
C VAL A 11 13.85 2.15 7.02
N GLU A 12 13.75 1.52 5.85
CA GLU A 12 14.84 0.80 5.19
C GLU A 12 15.25 1.50 3.89
N PRO A 13 16.44 2.11 3.85
CA PRO A 13 16.97 2.69 2.61
C PRO A 13 17.50 1.62 1.67
N LEU A 14 16.93 1.54 0.46
CA LEU A 14 17.33 0.59 -0.59
C LEU A 14 18.03 1.29 -1.77
N GLY A 15 18.70 2.41 -1.51
CA GLY A 15 19.39 3.22 -2.52
C GLY A 15 18.44 4.17 -3.25
N GLN A 16 17.73 3.67 -4.28
CA GLN A 16 16.84 4.49 -5.11
C GLN A 16 15.41 4.63 -4.57
N GLU A 17 15.09 3.87 -3.53
CA GLU A 17 13.78 3.83 -2.87
C GLU A 17 13.98 3.69 -1.36
N LEU A 18 12.95 4.06 -0.60
CA LEU A 18 12.82 3.72 0.83
C LEU A 18 11.64 2.76 0.96
N LEU A 19 11.82 1.71 1.76
CA LEU A 19 10.70 0.97 2.33
C LEU A 19 10.36 1.54 3.70
N ILE A 20 9.08 1.85 3.89
CA ILE A 20 8.50 2.27 5.16
C ILE A 20 7.60 1.14 5.63
N TYR A 21 7.88 0.63 6.81
CA TYR A 21 6.98 -0.25 7.54
C TYR A 21 6.25 0.58 8.58
N ALA A 22 4.93 0.47 8.62
CA ALA A 22 4.09 1.27 9.49
C ALA A 22 2.89 0.46 10.00
N SER A 23 2.36 0.86 11.15
CA SER A 23 1.21 0.23 11.77
C SER A 23 -0.02 1.13 11.72
N ALA A 24 -1.16 0.56 11.32
CA ALA A 24 -2.45 1.24 11.27
C ALA A 24 -3.56 0.30 11.76
N GLY A 25 -4.28 0.69 12.82
CA GLY A 25 -5.37 -0.12 13.36
C GLY A 25 -4.96 -1.55 13.76
N GLY A 26 -3.70 -1.76 14.16
CA GLY A 26 -3.16 -3.07 14.50
C GLY A 26 -2.78 -3.94 13.29
N GLN A 27 -2.77 -3.38 12.08
CA GLN A 27 -2.27 -4.03 10.86
C GLN A 27 -0.93 -3.43 10.44
N GLU A 28 -0.04 -4.26 9.91
CA GLU A 28 1.22 -3.81 9.32
C GLU A 28 1.01 -3.42 7.86
N LEU A 29 1.60 -2.29 7.47
CA LEU A 29 1.59 -1.74 6.12
C LEU A 29 3.03 -1.55 5.66
N THR A 30 3.31 -1.91 4.42
CA THR A 30 4.58 -1.61 3.75
C THR A 30 4.33 -0.62 2.62
N ALA A 31 5.06 0.49 2.62
CA ALA A 31 5.01 1.50 1.57
C ALA A 31 6.40 1.67 0.93
N ARG A 32 6.43 1.75 -0.40
CA ARG A 32 7.64 2.04 -1.16
C ARG A 32 7.58 3.47 -1.68
N VAL A 33 8.56 4.28 -1.32
CA VAL A 33 8.57 5.71 -1.63
C VAL A 33 9.93 6.18 -2.15
N ALA A 34 9.96 7.37 -2.76
CA ALA A 34 11.19 8.00 -3.20
C ALA A 34 12.06 8.43 -2.00
N PRO A 35 13.41 8.46 -2.14
CA PRO A 35 14.35 8.75 -1.05
C PRO A 35 14.28 10.17 -0.48
N GLY A 36 13.55 11.09 -1.12
CA GLY A 36 13.31 12.45 -0.62
C GLY A 36 12.14 12.57 0.38
N VAL A 37 11.41 11.48 0.65
CA VAL A 37 10.29 11.50 1.58
C VAL A 37 10.81 11.52 3.02
N ARG A 38 10.33 12.47 3.82
CA ARG A 38 10.61 12.52 5.26
C ARG A 38 9.73 11.50 5.98
N ALA A 39 10.33 10.37 6.35
CA ALA A 39 9.74 9.37 7.23
C ALA A 39 10.79 8.98 8.27
N GLU A 40 10.38 8.95 9.54
CA GLU A 40 11.23 8.62 10.67
C GLU A 40 10.47 7.67 11.60
N VAL A 41 11.17 6.75 12.24
CA VAL A 41 10.57 5.82 13.20
C VAL A 41 9.86 6.59 14.31
N GLY A 42 8.62 6.20 14.60
CA GLY A 42 7.75 6.85 15.59
C GLY A 42 6.94 8.02 15.06
N LEU A 43 7.13 8.44 13.80
CA LEU A 43 6.35 9.52 13.19
C LEU A 43 4.96 9.02 12.78
N ASP A 44 3.94 9.84 13.05
CA ASP A 44 2.60 9.64 12.50
C ASP A 44 2.54 10.20 11.06
N VAL A 45 2.13 9.36 10.12
CA VAL A 45 2.07 9.66 8.69
C VAL A 45 0.69 9.37 8.12
N LEU A 46 0.37 9.99 6.99
CA LEU A 46 -0.81 9.66 6.19
C LEU A 46 -0.34 8.95 4.91
N LEU A 47 -0.59 7.64 4.82
CA LEU A 47 -0.24 6.85 3.64
C LEU A 47 -1.33 7.00 2.57
N GLY A 48 -1.01 7.79 1.54
CA GLY A 48 -1.86 7.94 0.37
C GLY A 48 -1.73 6.73 -0.58
N PHE A 49 -2.84 6.35 -1.20
CA PHE A 49 -2.87 5.30 -2.22
C PHE A 49 -3.89 5.68 -3.31
N ASP A 50 -3.75 5.04 -4.48
CA ASP A 50 -4.71 5.15 -5.56
C ASP A 50 -5.84 4.13 -5.35
N PRO A 51 -7.10 4.57 -5.10
CA PRO A 51 -8.21 3.65 -4.92
C PRO A 51 -8.49 2.77 -6.14
N GLU A 52 -8.10 3.20 -7.34
CA GLU A 52 -8.28 2.41 -8.57
C GLU A 52 -7.34 1.20 -8.63
N GLN A 53 -6.26 1.21 -7.86
CA GLN A 53 -5.27 0.13 -7.77
C GLN A 53 -5.51 -0.82 -6.58
N LEU A 54 -6.60 -0.63 -5.84
CA LEU A 54 -6.96 -1.52 -4.74
C LEU A 54 -7.49 -2.87 -5.25
N HIS A 55 -7.07 -3.92 -4.56
CA HIS A 55 -7.57 -5.27 -4.76
C HIS A 55 -8.25 -5.72 -3.47
N ALA A 56 -9.54 -6.05 -3.56
CA ALA A 56 -10.30 -6.61 -2.45
C ALA A 56 -10.45 -8.12 -2.64
N PHE A 57 -10.48 -8.87 -1.55
CA PHE A 57 -10.61 -10.32 -1.54
C PHE A 57 -11.72 -10.72 -0.58
N ASP A 58 -12.45 -11.78 -0.94
CA ASP A 58 -13.42 -12.40 -0.05
C ASP A 58 -12.67 -13.15 1.07
N PRO A 59 -13.02 -12.92 2.35
CA PRO A 59 -12.26 -13.46 3.48
C PRO A 59 -12.41 -14.98 3.66
N ASP A 60 -13.48 -15.59 3.16
CA ASP A 60 -13.76 -17.01 3.33
C ASP A 60 -13.15 -17.85 2.19
N SER A 61 -13.31 -17.37 0.95
CA SER A 61 -12.85 -18.08 -0.25
C SER A 61 -11.48 -17.64 -0.75
N GLY A 62 -11.04 -16.43 -0.41
CA GLY A 62 -9.82 -15.82 -0.94
C GLY A 62 -9.95 -15.34 -2.39
N GLU A 63 -11.14 -15.42 -3.00
CA GLU A 63 -11.34 -14.94 -4.37
C GLU A 63 -11.25 -13.41 -4.45
N ARG A 64 -10.67 -12.91 -5.54
CA ARG A 64 -10.58 -11.47 -5.79
C ARG A 64 -11.95 -10.93 -6.12
N LEU A 65 -12.44 -9.98 -5.32
CA LEU A 65 -13.69 -9.27 -5.59
C LEU A 65 -13.51 -8.34 -6.80
N PRO A 66 -14.52 -8.24 -7.68
CA PRO A 66 -14.47 -7.33 -8.81
C PRO A 66 -14.46 -5.88 -8.32
N THR A 67 -13.38 -5.17 -8.63
CA THR A 67 -13.31 -3.72 -8.43
C THR A 67 -14.22 -3.04 -9.47
N PRO A 68 -15.08 -2.07 -9.10
CA PRO A 68 -16.11 -1.52 -9.98
C PRO A 68 -15.65 -0.94 -11.33
N ARG A 69 -14.33 -0.75 -11.58
CA ARG A 69 -13.80 -0.20 -12.84
C ARG A 69 -12.44 -0.75 -13.32
N SER A 70 -11.99 -1.94 -12.91
CA SER A 70 -10.85 -2.56 -13.63
C SER A 70 -11.38 -3.17 -14.93
N PRO A 71 -10.88 -2.80 -16.13
CA PRO A 71 -11.13 -3.62 -17.31
C PRO A 71 -10.63 -5.03 -17.03
N LEU A 72 -11.39 -6.03 -17.50
CA LEU A 72 -11.01 -7.44 -17.43
C LEU A 72 -9.55 -7.59 -17.93
N PRO A 73 -8.65 -8.27 -17.20
CA PRO A 73 -7.31 -8.52 -17.70
C PRO A 73 -7.40 -9.22 -19.06
N THR A 74 -6.80 -8.62 -20.08
CA THR A 74 -6.73 -9.21 -21.41
C THR A 74 -6.02 -10.56 -21.29
N PRO A 75 -6.64 -11.68 -21.73
CA PRO A 75 -5.96 -12.97 -21.70
C PRO A 75 -4.67 -12.91 -22.53
N PRO A 76 -3.62 -13.65 -22.14
CA PRO A 76 -2.36 -13.65 -22.87
C PRO A 76 -2.60 -14.03 -24.32
N ARG A 77 -2.07 -13.23 -25.25
CA ARG A 77 -2.06 -13.60 -26.68
C ARG A 77 -1.16 -14.83 -26.82
N ARG A 78 -1.74 -15.92 -27.35
CA ARG A 78 -1.01 -17.13 -27.78
C ARG A 78 0.02 -16.78 -28.84
#